data_AF-A0A848X4U3-F1
#
_entry.id   AF-A0A848X4U3-F1
#
_cell.length_a   1.000
_cell.length_b   1.000
_cell.length_c   1.000
_cell.angle_alpha   90.00
_cell.angle_beta   90.00
_cell.angle_gamma   90.00
#
_symmetry.space_group_name_H-M   'P 1'
#
loop_
_entity.id
_entity.type
_entity.pdbx_description
1 polymer ?
#
loop_
_entity_poly.entity_id
_entity_poly.type
_entity_poly.pdbx_seq_one_letter_code
_entity_poly.pdbx_strand_id
1 'polypeptide(L)' 'MASRSINELLPDYPEIQVERVEYLTNLKRARREGVRTIPTLVEEGGGLQGFYLTKARIRAYFDDLTS' A
#
# COMPACT_ATOMS: atom_id res chain seq x y z
N MET A 1 -0.46 8.27 9.31
CA MET A 1 -1.22 8.95 8.23
C MET A 1 -1.70 7.94 7.20
N ALA A 2 -0.82 7.32 6.41
CA ALA A 2 -1.20 6.33 5.40
C ALA A 2 -2.12 5.20 5.94
N SER A 3 -1.80 4.57 7.06
CA SER A 3 -2.65 3.51 7.65
C SER A 3 -4.06 4.00 8.02
N ARG A 4 -4.21 5.24 8.50
CA ARG A 4 -5.51 5.82 8.79
C ARG A 4 -6.30 6.04 7.50
N SER A 5 -5.65 6.60 6.49
CA SER A 5 -6.26 6.82 5.17
C SER A 5 -6.70 5.51 4.51
N ILE A 6 -5.91 4.44 4.64
CA ILE A 6 -6.28 3.10 4.16
C ILE A 6 -7.53 2.60 4.90
N ASN A 7 -7.52 2.61 6.23
CA ASN A 7 -8.67 2.13 7.02
C ASN A 7 -9.97 2.91 6.73
N GLU A 8 -9.86 4.21 6.44
CA GLU A 8 -11.01 5.03 6.04
C GLU A 8 -11.51 4.75 4.61
N LEU A 9 -10.69 4.13 3.75
CA LEU A 9 -11.05 3.80 2.36
C LEU A 9 -11.51 2.35 2.20
N LEU A 10 -10.96 1.40 2.96
CA LEU A 10 -11.28 -0.03 2.83
C LEU A 10 -12.79 -0.37 2.79
N PRO A 11 -13.69 0.30 3.55
CA PRO A 11 -15.13 0.02 3.43
C PRO A 11 -15.72 0.27 2.03
N ASP A 12 -15.09 1.13 1.23
CA ASP A 12 -15.52 1.46 -0.13
C ASP A 12 -14.99 0.44 -1.17
N TYR A 13 -14.03 -0.42 -0.81
CA TYR A 13 -13.37 -1.38 -1.70
C TYR A 13 -13.38 -2.80 -1.09
N PRO A 14 -14.53 -3.51 -1.09
CA PRO A 14 -14.68 -4.79 -0.39
C PRO A 14 -13.80 -5.92 -0.94
N GLU A 15 -13.35 -5.83 -2.19
CA GLU A 15 -12.41 -6.76 -2.83
C GLU A 15 -10.95 -6.55 -2.40
N ILE A 16 -10.60 -5.40 -1.82
CA ILE A 16 -9.24 -5.10 -1.41
C ILE A 16 -8.99 -5.59 0.02
N GLN A 17 -7.98 -6.45 0.17
CA GLN A 17 -7.46 -6.86 1.48
C GLN A 17 -6.07 -6.25 1.69
N VAL A 18 -5.82 -5.67 2.88
CA VAL A 18 -4.54 -5.05 3.20
C VAL A 18 -3.87 -5.78 4.37
N GLU A 19 -2.69 -6.33 4.12
CA GLU A 19 -1.78 -6.85 5.14
C GLU A 19 -0.80 -5.75 5.56
N ARG A 20 -0.66 -5.51 6.87
CA ARG A 20 0.36 -4.59 7.38
C ARG A 20 1.65 -5.36 7.67
N VAL A 21 2.70 -5.09 6.89
CA VAL A 21 4.03 -5.69 7.08
C VAL A 21 4.97 -4.68 7.72
N GLU A 22 5.63 -5.08 8.81
CA GLU A 22 6.69 -4.26 9.42
C GLU A 22 8.01 -4.42 8.65
N TYR A 23 8.53 -3.31 8.15
CA TYR A 23 9.69 -3.30 7.25
C TYR A 23 10.98 -3.84 7.88
N LEU A 24 11.29 -3.45 9.13
CA LEU A 24 12.56 -3.79 9.78
C LEU A 24 12.67 -5.29 10.10
N THR A 25 11.56 -5.94 10.43
CA THR A 25 11.50 -7.38 10.70
C THR A 25 11.36 -8.21 9.42
N ASN A 26 11.03 -7.59 8.29
CA ASN A 26 10.78 -8.25 7.00
C ASN A 26 11.69 -7.77 5.85
N LEU A 27 12.88 -7.23 6.16
CA LEU A 27 13.80 -6.63 5.18
C LEU A 27 14.09 -7.51 3.95
N LYS A 28 14.23 -8.83 4.14
CA LYS A 28 14.47 -9.77 3.04
C LYS A 28 13.29 -9.84 2.07
N ARG A 29 12.06 -9.90 2.59
CA ARG A 29 10.81 -9.87 1.80
C ARG A 29 10.68 -8.53 1.08
N ALA A 30 10.84 -7.44 1.81
CA ALA A 30 10.70 -6.08 1.28
C ALA A 30 11.67 -5.81 0.11
N ARG A 31 12.95 -6.23 0.22
CA ARG A 31 13.91 -6.09 -0.88
C ARG A 31 13.53 -6.91 -2.12
N ARG A 32 13.04 -8.14 -1.93
CA ARG A 32 12.59 -9.01 -3.03
C ARG A 32 11.39 -8.41 -3.77
N GLU A 33 10.50 -7.75 -3.04
CA GLU A 33 9.35 -7.01 -3.56
C GLU A 33 9.73 -5.61 -4.08
N GLY A 34 11.02 -5.26 -4.14
CA GLY A 34 11.48 -3.98 -4.68
C GLY A 34 11.20 -2.76 -3.81
N VAL A 35 10.84 -2.96 -2.54
CA VAL A 35 10.57 -1.88 -1.58
C VAL A 35 11.90 -1.24 -1.15
N ARG A 36 12.12 0.00 -1.58
CA ARG A 36 13.32 0.80 -1.24
C ARG A 36 13.05 1.91 -0.24
N THR A 37 11.80 2.35 -0.14
CA THR A 37 11.36 3.45 0.72
C THR A 37 10.06 3.09 1.43
N ILE A 38 9.82 3.68 2.59
CA ILE A 38 8.55 3.59 3.32
C ILE A 38 7.94 5.00 3.46
N PRO A 39 6.60 5.14 3.50
CA PRO A 39 5.59 4.08 3.35
C PRO A 39 5.41 3.61 1.89
N THR A 40 5.09 2.33 1.69
CA THR A 40 4.85 1.71 0.37
C THR A 40 3.68 0.72 0.47
N LEU A 41 2.85 0.67 -0.57
CA LEU A 41 1.88 -0.40 -0.83
C LEU A 41 2.40 -1.29 -1.95
N VAL A 42 2.25 -2.60 -1.81
CA VAL A 42 2.72 -3.61 -2.77
C VAL A 42 1.53 -4.48 -3.18
N GLU A 43 1.49 -4.84 -4.45
CA GLU A 43 0.58 -5.83 -5.00
C GLU A 43 1.33 -6.83 -5.90
N GLU A 44 0.62 -7.80 -6.49
CA GLU A 44 1.21 -8.67 -7.50
C GLU A 44 1.52 -7.91 -8.79
N GLY A 45 2.81 -7.71 -9.08
CA GLY A 45 3.27 -7.07 -10.32
C GLY A 45 3.49 -5.55 -10.23
N GLY A 46 3.19 -4.92 -9.09
CA GLY A 46 3.29 -3.46 -8.95
C GLY A 46 3.22 -2.96 -7.51
N GLY A 47 3.18 -1.64 -7.36
CA GLY A 47 3.01 -1.01 -6.05
C GLY A 47 3.08 0.51 -6.06
N LEU A 48 2.45 1.11 -5.05
CA LEU A 48 2.49 2.56 -4.80
C LEU A 48 3.61 2.88 -3.79
N GLN A 49 4.67 3.55 -4.26
CA GLN A 49 5.79 3.99 -3.42
C GLN A 49 5.83 5.52 -3.26
N GLY A 50 6.30 6.01 -2.12
CA GLY A 50 6.64 7.43 -1.95
C GLY A 50 6.91 7.84 -0.51
N PHE A 51 7.53 9.00 -0.32
CA PHE A 51 7.80 9.57 1.02
C PHE A 51 6.52 9.92 1.79
N TYR A 52 5.43 10.22 1.07
CA TYR A 52 4.13 10.52 1.65
C TYR A 52 3.00 10.00 0.75
N LEU A 53 2.22 9.06 1.28
CA LEU A 53 1.02 8.53 0.62
C LEU A 53 -0.21 9.24 1.17
N THR A 54 -0.76 10.18 0.40
CA THR A 54 -1.99 10.89 0.73
C THR A 54 -3.21 9.99 0.53
N LYS A 55 -4.32 10.28 1.21
CA LYS A 55 -5.61 9.59 0.99
C LYS A 55 -6.02 9.59 -0.49
N ALA A 56 -5.85 10.72 -1.18
CA ALA A 56 -6.18 10.83 -2.61
C ALA A 56 -5.34 9.90 -3.50
N ARG A 57 -4.03 9.77 -3.22
CA ARG A 57 -3.15 8.85 -3.97
C ARG A 57 -3.47 7.39 -3.68
N ILE A 58 -3.80 7.06 -2.44
CA ILE A 58 -4.21 5.71 -2.05
C ILE A 58 -5.54 5.35 -2.72
N ARG A 59 -6.50 6.29 -2.75
CA ARG A 59 -7.78 6.11 -3.45
C ARG A 59 -7.57 5.85 -4.94
N ALA A 60 -6.84 6.71 -5.63
CA ALA A 60 -6.56 6.54 -7.07
C ALA A 60 -5.86 5.22 -7.38
N TYR A 61 -4.98 4.76 -6.47
CA TYR A 61 -4.37 3.45 -6.59
C TYR A 61 -5.39 2.32 -6.40
N PHE A 62 -6.27 2.39 -5.40
CA PHE A 62 -7.33 1.40 -5.22
C PHE A 62 -8.29 1.35 -6.40
N ASP A 63 -8.67 2.50 -6.97
CA ASP A 63 -9.51 2.59 -8.17
C ASP A 63 -8.86 1.86 -9.36
N ASP A 64 -7.54 1.98 -9.54
CA ASP A 64 -6.77 1.31 -10.59
C ASP A 64 -6.74 -0.22 -10.40
N LEU A 65 -6.69 -0.70 -9.15
CA LEU A 65 -6.73 -2.13 -8.83
C LEU A 65 -8.08 -2.80 -9.09
N THR A 66 -9.15 -2.02 -9.05
CA THR A 66 -10.54 -2.51 -9.16
C THR A 66 -11.17 -2.24 -10.52
N SER A 67 -10.40 -1.65 -11.46
CA SER A 67 -10.80 -1.36 -12.84
C SER A 67 -10.58 -2.55 -13.76
#